data_AF-A0A3N5VZC1-F1
#
_entry.id   AF-A0A3N5VZC1-F1
#
_cell.length_a   1.000
_cell.length_b   1.000
_cell.length_c   1.000
_cell.angle_alpha   90.00
_cell.angle_beta   90.00
_cell.angle_gamma   90.00
#
_symmetry.space_group_name_H-M   'P 1'
#
loop_
_entity.id
_entity.type
_entity.pdbx_description
1 polymer ?
#
loop_
_entity_poly.entity_id
_entity_poly.type
_entity_poly.pdbx_seq_one_letter_code
_entity_poly.pdbx_strand_id
1 'polypeptide(L)'
;FERPVTSLTYFSRSAVDHLAQEKLGRIVNRELQRERLAARGLARSEVELLLAPLPVRTVQVTKSGQERTGGEGNFLVAMVFMALLFIPSLVYGQEVMRGVIQEKTDRVVEILVSSMTPMELLSGKILGMAAVGLTQMAVWMAMAGVLLGSGLSEAQTAGLDLSAVLRPAVAIWFVVFFVLSYLVTVGAYAAGGSIVSSEKEAQQVLTPVMIVFMVPWFLMMPILTNPDSTLSVVLSLVPIYTPMTMFIRLLVSEPPAWQVALSLALSVATIAFLLKATAKIFRAGLLATGKRPTIPELWRWLKAA
;
A
#
# COMPACT_ATOMS: atom_id res chain seq x y z
N PHE A 1 -39.98 33.98 8.35
CA PHE A 1 -39.81 32.76 7.55
C PHE A 1 -40.37 31.59 8.35
N GLU A 2 -41.58 31.12 8.03
CA GLU A 2 -42.05 29.83 8.56
C GLU A 2 -41.10 28.74 8.07
N ARG A 3 -40.63 27.86 8.97
CA ARG A 3 -39.78 26.73 8.59
C ARG A 3 -40.66 25.70 7.89
N PRO A 4 -40.46 25.40 6.59
CA PRO A 4 -41.23 24.35 5.97
C PRO A 4 -40.71 23.00 6.47
N VAL A 5 -41.52 22.31 7.29
CA VAL A 5 -41.24 20.96 7.79
C VAL A 5 -41.63 19.95 6.69
N THR A 6 -40.84 19.90 5.62
CA THR A 6 -41.03 18.90 4.55
C THR A 6 -39.99 17.81 4.73
N SER A 7 -40.41 16.61 5.09
CA SER A 7 -39.54 15.43 5.24
C SER A 7 -39.79 14.42 4.12
N LEU A 8 -38.72 13.89 3.53
CA LEU A 8 -38.77 12.79 2.56
C LEU A 8 -38.34 11.50 3.26
N THR A 9 -39.20 10.48 3.25
CA THR A 9 -38.86 9.14 3.76
C THR A 9 -38.61 8.20 2.59
N TYR A 10 -37.39 7.66 2.49
CA TYR A 10 -36.99 6.71 1.48
C TYR A 10 -36.97 5.29 2.07
N PHE A 11 -37.76 4.38 1.50
CA PHE A 11 -37.81 2.98 1.92
C PHE A 11 -36.93 2.14 1.00
N SER A 12 -35.85 1.58 1.54
CA SER A 12 -34.94 0.69 0.81
C SER A 12 -34.85 -0.68 1.47
N ARG A 13 -34.58 -1.71 0.65
CA ARG A 13 -34.23 -3.06 1.13
C ARG A 13 -32.79 -3.15 1.63
N SER A 14 -31.95 -2.16 1.31
CA SER A 14 -30.57 -2.02 1.80
C SER A 14 -30.53 -0.93 2.88
N ALA A 15 -30.02 -1.26 4.05
CA ALA A 15 -29.89 -0.32 5.16
C ALA A 15 -28.80 0.75 4.94
N VAL A 16 -27.98 0.64 3.89
CA VAL A 16 -26.73 1.41 3.71
C VAL A 16 -26.66 2.09 2.33
N ASP A 17 -27.79 2.38 1.69
CA ASP A 17 -27.79 3.07 0.40
C ASP A 17 -27.62 4.60 0.55
N HIS A 18 -26.52 5.00 1.18
CA HIS A 18 -26.18 6.41 1.42
C HIS A 18 -26.01 7.20 0.11
N LEU A 19 -25.48 6.55 -0.93
CA LEU A 19 -25.32 7.14 -2.27
C LEU A 19 -26.68 7.48 -2.90
N ALA A 20 -27.65 6.56 -2.85
CA ALA A 20 -28.99 6.85 -3.35
C ALA A 20 -29.68 7.94 -2.52
N GLN A 21 -29.55 7.90 -1.18
CA GLN A 21 -30.14 8.90 -0.29
C GLN A 21 -29.59 10.31 -0.56
N GLU A 22 -28.27 10.46 -0.70
CA GLU A 22 -27.67 11.75 -1.03
C GLU A 22 -28.11 12.25 -2.42
N LYS A 23 -28.10 11.36 -3.42
CA LYS A 23 -28.47 11.73 -4.79
C LYS A 23 -29.93 12.14 -4.89
N LEU A 24 -30.84 11.36 -4.29
CA LEU A 24 -32.26 11.68 -4.18
C LEU A 24 -32.48 12.98 -3.42
N GLY A 25 -31.80 13.16 -2.28
CA GLY A 25 -31.86 14.39 -1.49
C GLY A 25 -31.43 15.62 -2.30
N ARG A 26 -30.35 15.54 -3.08
CA ARG A 26 -29.89 16.63 -3.95
C ARG A 26 -30.91 16.96 -5.04
N ILE A 27 -31.48 15.94 -5.71
CA ILE A 27 -32.46 16.13 -6.80
C ILE A 27 -33.76 16.73 -6.26
N VAL A 28 -34.33 16.14 -5.21
CA VAL A 28 -35.61 16.57 -4.62
C VAL A 28 -35.48 17.97 -4.01
N ASN A 29 -34.40 18.26 -3.27
CA ASN A 29 -34.20 19.59 -2.71
C ASN A 29 -34.06 20.65 -3.79
N ARG A 30 -33.37 20.34 -4.90
CA ARG A 30 -33.20 21.27 -6.02
C ARG A 30 -34.53 21.63 -6.68
N GLU A 31 -35.39 20.65 -6.96
CA GLU A 31 -36.72 20.95 -7.54
C GLU A 31 -37.65 21.63 -6.54
N LEU A 32 -37.61 21.25 -5.27
CA LEU A 32 -38.40 21.91 -4.22
C LEU A 32 -37.97 23.36 -4.01
N GLN A 33 -36.68 23.66 -4.09
CA GLN A 33 -36.16 25.03 -4.10
C GLN A 33 -36.65 25.80 -5.32
N ARG A 34 -36.66 25.17 -6.50
CA ARG A 34 -37.14 25.77 -7.74
C ARG A 34 -38.61 26.18 -7.64
N GLU A 35 -39.47 25.29 -7.15
CA GLU A 35 -40.90 25.59 -6.95
C GLU A 35 -41.12 26.70 -5.92
N ARG A 36 -40.42 26.64 -4.77
CA ARG A 36 -40.54 27.67 -3.71
C ARG A 36 -40.12 29.06 -4.18
N LEU A 37 -39.14 29.14 -5.09
CA LEU A 37 -38.67 30.40 -5.67
C LEU A 37 -39.63 30.90 -6.75
N ALA A 38 -40.14 30.01 -7.61
CA ALA A 38 -41.16 30.35 -8.61
C ALA A 38 -42.46 30.87 -7.97
N ALA A 39 -42.90 30.26 -6.86
CA ALA A 39 -44.07 30.71 -6.10
C ALA A 39 -43.94 32.13 -5.50
N ARG A 40 -42.73 32.68 -5.44
CA ARG A 40 -42.45 34.05 -4.99
C ARG A 40 -42.33 35.06 -6.13
N GLY A 41 -42.68 34.65 -7.35
CA GLY A 41 -42.73 35.53 -8.52
C GLY A 41 -41.39 35.69 -9.27
N LEU A 42 -40.38 34.88 -8.97
CA LEU A 42 -39.12 34.87 -9.71
C LEU A 42 -39.30 34.22 -11.09
N ALA A 43 -38.71 34.81 -12.13
CA ALA A 43 -38.75 34.24 -13.47
C ALA A 43 -37.94 32.94 -13.54
N ARG A 44 -38.37 31.98 -14.37
CA ARG A 44 -37.72 30.65 -14.49
C ARG A 44 -36.21 30.75 -14.78
N SER A 45 -35.80 31.73 -15.59
CA SER A 45 -34.40 32.02 -15.91
C SER A 45 -33.60 32.53 -14.71
N GLU A 46 -34.20 33.35 -13.85
CA GLU A 46 -33.55 33.85 -12.62
C GLU A 46 -33.38 32.73 -11.60
N VAL A 47 -34.38 31.86 -11.46
CA VAL A 47 -34.30 30.69 -10.58
C VAL A 47 -33.23 29.71 -11.05
N GLU A 48 -33.14 29.45 -12.36
CA GLU A 48 -32.09 28.59 -12.93
C GLU A 48 -30.69 29.17 -12.72
N LEU A 49 -30.54 30.49 -12.80
CA LEU A 49 -29.28 31.17 -12.54
C LEU A 49 -28.90 31.14 -11.05
N LEU A 50 -29.87 31.29 -10.15
CA LEU A 50 -29.67 31.20 -8.69
C LEU A 50 -29.37 29.78 -8.19
N LEU A 51 -29.91 28.76 -8.86
CA LEU A 51 -29.69 27.35 -8.53
C LEU A 51 -28.61 26.68 -9.39
N ALA A 52 -27.95 27.43 -10.28
CA ALA A 52 -26.90 26.92 -11.12
C ALA A 52 -25.78 26.33 -10.23
N PRO A 53 -25.45 25.03 -10.37
CA PRO A 53 -24.40 24.44 -9.57
C PRO A 53 -23.08 25.13 -9.89
N LEU A 54 -22.43 25.68 -8.87
CA LEU A 54 -21.08 26.19 -8.99
C LEU A 54 -20.12 25.00 -9.04
N PRO A 55 -19.44 24.74 -10.17
CA PRO A 55 -18.47 23.65 -10.25
C PRO A 55 -17.27 24.02 -9.37
N VAL A 56 -17.16 23.41 -8.19
CA VAL A 56 -16.00 23.55 -7.33
C VAL A 56 -14.92 22.59 -7.83
N ARG A 57 -13.88 23.13 -8.47
CA ARG A 57 -12.71 22.35 -8.87
C ARG A 57 -11.70 22.32 -7.71
N THR A 58 -11.42 21.13 -7.19
CA THR A 58 -10.36 20.95 -6.19
C THR A 58 -9.01 20.95 -6.88
N VAL A 59 -8.15 21.89 -6.51
CA VAL A 59 -6.75 21.96 -6.96
C VAL A 59 -5.88 21.80 -5.74
N GLN A 60 -5.06 20.75 -5.74
CA GLN A 60 -4.05 20.52 -4.72
C GLN A 60 -2.81 21.34 -5.05
N VAL A 61 -2.43 22.27 -4.18
CA VAL A 61 -1.21 23.08 -4.35
C VAL A 61 -0.08 22.41 -3.58
N THR A 62 1.00 22.07 -4.29
CA THR A 62 2.22 21.52 -3.67
C THR A 62 3.07 22.61 -3.01
N LYS A 63 4.06 22.22 -2.20
CA LYS A 63 5.00 23.15 -1.57
C LYS A 63 5.86 23.93 -2.58
N SER A 64 6.07 23.39 -3.78
CA SER A 64 6.74 24.06 -4.90
C SER A 64 5.83 25.01 -5.69
N GLY A 65 4.56 25.15 -5.29
CA GLY A 65 3.58 25.98 -5.99
C GLY A 65 2.98 25.34 -7.24
N GLN A 66 3.30 24.07 -7.53
CA GLN A 66 2.67 23.35 -8.64
C GLN A 66 1.23 22.99 -8.27
N GLU A 67 0.29 23.40 -9.11
CA GLU A 67 -1.11 22.97 -9.08
C GLU A 67 -1.23 21.54 -9.60
N ARG A 68 -1.81 20.65 -8.79
CA ARG A 68 -2.18 19.29 -9.18
C ARG A 68 -3.69 19.18 -9.07
N THR A 69 -4.33 18.53 -10.04
CA THR A 69 -5.78 18.28 -9.95
C THR A 69 -6.02 17.38 -8.75
N GLY A 70 -6.69 17.89 -7.71
CA GLY A 70 -7.06 17.09 -6.54
C GLY A 70 -8.42 16.45 -6.78
N GLY A 71 -8.54 15.13 -6.68
CA GLY A 71 -9.83 14.46 -6.92
C GLY A 71 -9.81 12.97 -6.65
N GLU A 72 -10.99 12.35 -6.80
CA GLU A 72 -11.23 10.90 -6.65
C GLU A 72 -10.30 10.05 -7.55
N GLY A 73 -9.85 10.59 -8.69
CA GLY A 73 -8.89 9.94 -9.57
C GLY A 73 -7.51 9.70 -8.93
N ASN A 74 -7.01 10.62 -8.10
CA ASN A 74 -5.72 10.45 -7.42
C ASN A 74 -5.79 9.34 -6.37
N PHE A 75 -6.96 9.15 -5.75
CA PHE A 75 -7.19 8.06 -4.81
C PHE A 75 -7.12 6.69 -5.52
N LEU A 76 -7.78 6.55 -6.68
CA LEU A 76 -7.75 5.30 -7.43
C LEU A 76 -6.32 4.95 -7.88
N VAL A 77 -5.59 5.93 -8.39
CA VAL A 77 -4.18 5.77 -8.80
C VAL A 77 -3.32 5.33 -7.62
N ALA A 78 -3.44 6.01 -6.47
CA ALA A 78 -2.71 5.67 -5.26
C ALA A 78 -3.05 4.25 -4.77
N MET A 79 -4.33 3.86 -4.81
CA MET A 79 -4.79 2.52 -4.43
C MET A 79 -4.21 1.43 -5.33
N VAL A 80 -4.16 1.67 -6.64
CA VAL A 80 -3.54 0.73 -7.60
C VAL A 80 -2.07 0.57 -7.26
N PHE A 81 -1.30 1.65 -7.17
CA PHE A 81 0.13 1.55 -6.82
C PHE A 81 0.36 0.89 -5.47
N MET A 82 -0.45 1.21 -4.47
CA MET A 82 -0.39 0.57 -3.15
C MET A 82 -0.60 -0.94 -3.27
N ALA A 83 -1.60 -1.38 -4.04
CA ALA A 83 -1.87 -2.79 -4.29
C ALA A 83 -0.70 -3.47 -5.02
N LEU A 84 -0.10 -2.77 -5.99
CA LEU A 84 1.07 -3.25 -6.73
C LEU A 84 2.31 -3.39 -5.81
N LEU A 85 2.51 -2.49 -4.84
CA LEU A 85 3.57 -2.66 -3.84
C LEU A 85 3.26 -3.79 -2.85
N PHE A 86 2.01 -3.86 -2.39
CA PHE A 86 1.60 -4.69 -1.26
C PHE A 86 1.38 -6.16 -1.62
N ILE A 87 0.54 -6.44 -2.62
CA ILE A 87 0.05 -7.80 -2.90
C ILE A 87 1.20 -8.73 -3.31
N PRO A 88 2.07 -8.39 -4.28
CA PRO A 88 3.18 -9.26 -4.67
C PRO A 88 4.16 -9.48 -3.51
N SER A 89 4.50 -8.41 -2.78
CA SER A 89 5.41 -8.49 -1.65
C SER A 89 4.93 -9.51 -0.60
N LEU A 90 3.62 -9.52 -0.31
CA LEU A 90 3.03 -10.51 0.58
C LEU A 90 3.11 -11.92 0.00
N VAL A 91 2.63 -12.13 -1.23
CA VAL A 91 2.59 -13.46 -1.85
C VAL A 91 3.98 -14.11 -1.86
N TYR A 92 4.99 -13.39 -2.35
CA TYR A 92 6.36 -13.91 -2.40
C TYR A 92 6.98 -14.07 -1.01
N GLY A 93 6.63 -13.20 -0.07
CA GLY A 93 7.02 -13.39 1.33
C GLY A 93 6.55 -14.74 1.87
N GLN A 94 5.29 -15.09 1.66
CA GLN A 94 4.73 -16.38 2.10
C GLN A 94 5.43 -17.58 1.44
N GLU A 95 5.72 -17.48 0.14
CA GLU A 95 6.42 -18.53 -0.60
C GLU A 95 7.86 -18.73 -0.10
N VAL A 96 8.58 -17.66 0.23
CA VAL A 96 9.92 -17.77 0.85
C VAL A 96 9.84 -18.48 2.19
N MET A 97 8.88 -18.11 3.04
CA MET A 97 8.69 -18.77 4.34
C MET A 97 8.45 -20.27 4.18
N ARG A 98 7.53 -20.66 3.28
CA ARG A 98 7.24 -22.08 2.99
C ARG A 98 8.47 -22.80 2.44
N GLY A 99 9.20 -22.18 1.53
CA GLY A 99 10.43 -22.75 0.98
C GLY A 99 11.52 -22.98 2.03
N VAL A 100 11.67 -22.09 3.02
CA VAL A 100 12.61 -22.29 4.14
C VAL A 100 12.20 -23.48 5.02
N ILE A 101 10.90 -23.66 5.23
CA ILE A 101 10.36 -24.77 6.03
C ILE A 101 10.53 -26.10 5.30
N GLN A 102 10.25 -26.15 3.99
CA GLN A 102 10.45 -27.33 3.17
C GLN A 102 11.91 -27.79 3.19
N GLU A 103 12.85 -26.86 2.99
CA GLU A 103 14.30 -27.17 3.06
C GLU A 103 14.71 -27.76 4.41
N LYS A 104 14.15 -27.25 5.51
CA LYS A 104 14.40 -27.75 6.86
C LYS A 104 13.76 -29.12 7.10
N THR A 105 12.57 -29.36 6.56
CA THR A 105 11.76 -30.57 6.83
C THR A 105 12.25 -31.76 5.99
N ASP A 106 12.61 -31.53 4.73
CA ASP A 106 12.89 -32.59 3.77
C ASP A 106 14.34 -33.14 3.87
N ARG A 107 15.09 -32.78 4.93
CA ARG A 107 16.53 -33.05 5.11
C ARG A 107 17.44 -32.57 3.96
N VAL A 108 16.88 -31.84 2.98
CA VAL A 108 17.62 -31.22 1.88
C VAL A 108 18.70 -30.28 2.43
N VAL A 109 18.42 -29.60 3.55
CA VAL A 109 19.38 -28.72 4.21
C VAL A 109 20.65 -29.44 4.70
N GLU A 110 20.59 -30.72 5.10
CA GLU A 110 21.78 -31.47 5.56
C GLU A 110 22.76 -31.70 4.40
N ILE A 111 22.23 -31.97 3.21
CA ILE A 111 23.01 -32.13 1.99
C ILE A 111 23.54 -30.75 1.54
N LEU A 112 22.70 -29.71 1.53
CA LEU A 112 23.10 -28.37 1.08
C LEU A 112 24.16 -27.74 2.00
N VAL A 113 24.06 -27.92 3.31
CA VAL A 113 25.01 -27.36 4.28
C VAL A 113 26.39 -28.03 4.18
N SER A 114 26.48 -29.23 3.59
CA SER A 114 27.78 -29.84 3.28
C SER A 114 28.54 -29.14 2.15
N SER A 115 27.84 -28.36 1.31
CA SER A 115 28.39 -27.71 0.11
C SER A 115 28.39 -26.18 0.19
N MET A 116 27.51 -25.57 0.99
CA MET A 116 27.41 -24.12 1.15
C MET A 116 26.99 -23.72 2.57
N THR A 117 27.35 -22.52 3.00
CA THR A 117 26.95 -22.03 4.32
C THR A 117 25.45 -21.64 4.34
N PRO A 118 24.77 -21.70 5.50
CA PRO A 118 23.38 -21.25 5.60
C PRO A 118 23.13 -19.79 5.19
N MET A 119 24.13 -18.92 5.38
CA MET A 119 24.09 -17.52 4.92
C MET A 119 24.01 -17.45 3.39
N GLU A 120 24.83 -18.23 2.69
CA GLU A 120 24.87 -18.27 1.21
C GLU A 120 23.56 -18.83 0.65
N LEU A 121 23.04 -19.89 1.26
CA LEU A 121 21.75 -20.48 0.87
C LEU A 121 20.60 -19.47 0.97
N LEU A 122 20.44 -18.84 2.14
CA LEU A 122 19.33 -17.91 2.38
C LEU A 122 19.47 -16.60 1.59
N SER A 123 20.68 -16.03 1.51
CA SER A 123 20.91 -14.82 0.73
C SER A 123 20.72 -15.07 -0.76
N GLY A 124 21.19 -16.20 -1.28
CA GLY A 124 20.96 -16.64 -2.66
C GLY A 124 19.47 -16.81 -2.96
N LYS A 125 18.71 -17.48 -2.07
CA LYS A 125 17.25 -17.62 -2.20
C LYS A 125 16.55 -16.26 -2.25
N ILE A 126 16.88 -15.35 -1.33
CA ILE A 126 16.22 -14.04 -1.24
C ILE A 126 16.58 -13.17 -2.46
N LEU A 127 17.82 -13.22 -2.94
CA LEU A 127 18.25 -12.51 -4.15
C LEU A 127 17.59 -13.10 -5.41
N GLY A 128 17.47 -14.42 -5.53
CA GLY A 128 16.76 -15.07 -6.63
C GLY A 128 15.28 -14.69 -6.65
N MET A 129 14.65 -14.66 -5.48
CA MET A 129 13.29 -14.18 -5.28
C MET A 129 13.16 -12.69 -5.63
N ALA A 130 14.13 -11.86 -5.25
CA ALA A 130 14.18 -10.45 -5.68
C ALA A 130 14.26 -10.31 -7.19
N ALA A 131 15.01 -11.19 -7.89
CA ALA A 131 15.04 -11.21 -9.35
C ALA A 131 13.67 -11.57 -9.95
N VAL A 132 12.92 -12.52 -9.36
CA VAL A 132 11.53 -12.82 -9.75
C VAL A 132 10.60 -11.61 -9.52
N GLY A 133 10.77 -10.90 -8.40
CA GLY A 133 10.04 -9.66 -8.15
C GLY A 133 10.33 -8.60 -9.22
N LEU A 134 11.59 -8.45 -9.61
CA LEU A 134 12.00 -7.51 -10.67
C LEU A 134 11.46 -7.90 -12.05
N THR A 135 11.40 -9.19 -12.39
CA THR A 135 10.80 -9.63 -13.67
C THR A 135 9.30 -9.38 -13.69
N GLN A 136 8.58 -9.67 -12.59
CA GLN A 136 7.16 -9.32 -12.48
C GLN A 136 6.95 -7.81 -12.63
N MET A 137 7.79 -7.02 -11.97
CA MET A 137 7.75 -5.56 -12.06
C MET A 137 7.97 -5.06 -13.49
N ALA A 138 8.93 -5.64 -14.22
CA ALA A 138 9.16 -5.32 -15.63
C ALA A 138 7.92 -5.63 -16.49
N VAL A 139 7.26 -6.76 -16.25
CA VAL A 139 6.00 -7.12 -16.94
C VAL A 139 4.90 -6.12 -16.64
N TRP A 140 4.73 -5.71 -15.38
CA TRP A 140 3.74 -4.71 -14.99
C TRP A 140 4.00 -3.33 -15.61
N MET A 141 5.26 -2.89 -15.63
CA MET A 141 5.64 -1.64 -16.30
C MET A 141 5.40 -1.71 -17.81
N ALA A 142 5.68 -2.86 -18.45
CA ALA A 142 5.40 -3.06 -19.87
C ALA A 142 3.89 -3.03 -20.15
N MET A 143 3.08 -3.73 -19.35
CA MET A 143 1.61 -3.71 -19.47
C MET A 143 1.05 -2.31 -19.25
N ALA A 144 1.52 -1.60 -18.23
CA ALA A 144 1.13 -0.22 -17.97
C ALA A 144 1.49 0.67 -19.18
N GLY A 145 2.68 0.52 -19.75
CA GLY A 145 3.10 1.25 -20.95
C GLY A 145 2.17 1.01 -22.16
N VAL A 146 1.79 -0.25 -22.41
CA VAL A 146 0.85 -0.62 -23.48
C VAL A 146 -0.54 -0.01 -23.24
N LEU A 147 -1.09 -0.19 -22.03
CA LEU A 147 -2.42 0.32 -21.66
C LEU A 147 -2.50 1.84 -21.75
N LEU A 148 -1.45 2.54 -21.31
CA LEU A 148 -1.37 3.99 -21.39
C LEU A 148 -1.27 4.42 -22.86
N GLY A 149 -0.48 3.73 -23.69
CA GLY A 149 -0.36 4.00 -25.12
C GLY A 149 -1.67 3.84 -25.91
N SER A 150 -2.53 2.90 -25.52
CA SER A 150 -3.81 2.64 -26.20
C SER A 150 -5.03 3.35 -25.58
N GLY A 151 -4.97 3.77 -24.30
CA GLY A 151 -6.13 4.25 -23.52
C GLY A 151 -6.03 5.67 -22.96
N LEU A 152 -4.97 6.42 -23.32
CA LEU A 152 -4.71 7.77 -22.79
C LEU A 152 -5.88 8.76 -23.00
N SER A 153 -6.60 8.63 -24.12
CA SER A 153 -7.78 9.44 -24.46
C SER A 153 -9.03 9.08 -23.64
N GLU A 154 -9.22 7.80 -23.28
CA GLU A 154 -10.36 7.32 -22.48
C GLU A 154 -10.15 7.53 -20.98
N ALA A 155 -8.91 7.48 -20.51
CA ALA A 155 -8.60 7.74 -19.11
C ALA A 155 -8.77 9.22 -18.73
N GLN A 156 -8.51 10.16 -19.64
CA GLN A 156 -8.74 11.58 -19.42
C GLN A 156 -10.22 11.91 -19.30
N THR A 157 -11.10 11.23 -20.03
CA THR A 157 -12.56 11.41 -19.92
C THR A 157 -13.13 10.82 -18.62
N ALA A 158 -12.45 9.84 -18.02
CA ALA A 158 -12.78 9.27 -16.71
C ALA A 158 -12.30 10.12 -15.51
N GLY A 159 -11.67 11.28 -15.76
CA GLY A 159 -11.15 12.15 -14.69
C GLY A 159 -9.89 11.61 -14.00
N LEU A 160 -9.19 10.66 -14.62
CA LEU A 160 -7.91 10.14 -14.13
C LEU A 160 -6.78 11.04 -14.62
N ASP A 161 -6.15 11.77 -13.69
CA ASP A 161 -4.97 12.57 -14.00
C ASP A 161 -3.72 11.67 -14.10
N LEU A 162 -3.59 11.00 -15.25
CA LEU A 162 -2.45 10.13 -15.56
C LEU A 162 -1.14 10.90 -15.72
N SER A 163 -1.18 12.24 -15.81
CA SER A 163 0.04 13.05 -15.97
C SER A 163 0.99 12.89 -14.76
N ALA A 164 0.43 12.71 -13.56
CA ALA A 164 1.20 12.43 -12.35
C ALA A 164 1.90 11.05 -12.41
N VAL A 165 1.25 10.06 -13.01
CA VAL A 165 1.72 8.68 -13.15
C VAL A 165 2.82 8.55 -14.21
N LEU A 166 2.71 9.33 -15.29
CA LEU A 166 3.63 9.29 -16.43
C LEU A 166 5.00 9.93 -16.16
N ARG A 167 5.21 10.52 -14.98
CA ARG A 167 6.48 11.15 -14.62
C ARG A 167 7.57 10.07 -14.48
N PRO A 168 8.69 10.16 -15.21
CA PRO A 168 9.79 9.19 -15.09
C PRO A 168 10.30 9.02 -13.64
N ALA A 169 10.26 10.11 -12.87
CA ALA A 169 10.61 10.09 -11.45
C ALA A 169 9.71 9.16 -10.63
N VAL A 170 8.39 9.10 -10.91
CA VAL A 170 7.46 8.22 -10.21
C VAL A 170 7.76 6.76 -10.52
N ALA A 171 8.07 6.43 -11.77
CA ALA A 171 8.49 5.08 -12.15
C ALA A 171 9.77 4.63 -11.43
N ILE A 172 10.78 5.51 -11.34
CA ILE A 172 12.03 5.22 -10.62
C ILE A 172 11.75 4.99 -9.13
N TRP A 173 11.00 5.90 -8.49
CA TRP A 173 10.64 5.76 -7.08
C TRP A 173 9.80 4.52 -6.82
N PHE A 174 8.90 4.18 -7.73
CA PHE A 174 8.09 2.98 -7.65
C PHE A 174 8.96 1.73 -7.67
N VAL A 175 9.94 1.62 -8.57
CA VAL A 175 10.89 0.50 -8.59
C VAL A 175 11.69 0.43 -7.29
N VAL A 176 12.24 1.55 -6.83
CA VAL A 176 13.04 1.59 -5.59
C VAL A 176 12.21 1.10 -4.39
N PHE A 177 11.01 1.65 -4.21
CA PHE A 177 10.15 1.28 -3.10
C PHE A 177 9.50 -0.09 -3.27
N PHE A 178 9.31 -0.58 -4.49
CA PHE A 178 8.91 -1.97 -4.74
C PHE A 178 9.99 -2.93 -4.24
N VAL A 179 11.25 -2.72 -4.61
CA VAL A 179 12.37 -3.56 -4.15
C VAL A 179 12.50 -3.51 -2.63
N LEU A 180 12.36 -2.34 -2.01
CA LEU A 180 12.40 -2.22 -0.55
C LEU A 180 11.21 -2.93 0.12
N SER A 181 9.99 -2.73 -0.39
CA SER A 181 8.78 -3.41 0.10
C SER A 181 8.97 -4.91 0.05
N TYR A 182 9.43 -5.39 -1.10
CA TYR A 182 9.68 -6.79 -1.37
C TYR A 182 10.70 -7.38 -0.39
N LEU A 183 11.89 -6.79 -0.28
CA LEU A 183 12.98 -7.31 0.55
C LEU A 183 12.67 -7.26 2.05
N VAL A 184 12.00 -6.20 2.53
CA VAL A 184 11.57 -6.12 3.94
C VAL A 184 10.54 -7.20 4.25
N THR A 185 9.56 -7.39 3.36
CA THR A 185 8.50 -8.38 3.52
C THR A 185 9.06 -9.80 3.48
N VAL A 186 9.87 -10.11 2.47
CA VAL A 186 10.56 -11.40 2.34
C VAL A 186 11.48 -11.66 3.53
N GLY A 187 12.25 -10.67 3.98
CA GLY A 187 13.11 -10.80 5.16
C GLY A 187 12.33 -11.14 6.43
N ALA A 188 11.17 -10.49 6.64
CA ALA A 188 10.30 -10.75 7.79
C ALA A 188 9.67 -12.15 7.73
N TYR A 189 9.19 -12.58 6.56
CA TYR A 189 8.64 -13.91 6.37
C TYR A 189 9.70 -15.02 6.46
N ALA A 190 10.90 -14.80 5.91
CA ALA A 190 12.02 -15.72 6.05
C ALA A 190 12.42 -15.89 7.52
N ALA A 191 12.43 -14.79 8.31
CA ALA A 191 12.63 -14.86 9.75
C ALA A 191 11.56 -15.74 10.42
N GLY A 192 10.27 -15.52 10.10
CA GLY A 192 9.18 -16.36 10.58
C GLY A 192 9.37 -17.85 10.24
N GLY A 193 9.78 -18.14 9.02
CA GLY A 193 10.03 -19.50 8.52
C GLY A 193 11.19 -20.19 9.22
N SER A 194 12.22 -19.43 9.61
CA SER A 194 13.38 -19.97 10.35
C SER A 194 13.03 -20.41 11.78
N ILE A 195 11.97 -19.85 12.37
CA ILE A 195 11.55 -20.09 13.76
C ILE A 195 10.61 -21.31 13.85
N VAL A 196 9.80 -21.55 12.83
CA VAL A 196 8.82 -22.63 12.82
C VAL A 196 9.41 -23.94 12.29
N SER A 197 8.79 -25.05 12.66
CA SER A 197 9.24 -26.39 12.25
C SER A 197 8.26 -27.11 11.35
N SER A 198 7.06 -26.56 11.12
CA SER A 198 6.04 -27.16 10.26
C SER A 198 5.20 -26.12 9.54
N GLU A 199 4.57 -26.52 8.42
CA GLU A 199 3.67 -25.66 7.66
C GLU A 199 2.44 -25.23 8.47
N LYS A 200 1.95 -26.10 9.37
CA LYS A 200 0.84 -25.79 10.27
C LYS A 200 1.17 -24.63 11.23
N GLU A 201 2.37 -24.60 11.78
CA GLU A 201 2.85 -23.50 12.63
C GLU A 201 3.09 -22.23 11.81
N ALA A 202 3.59 -22.38 10.59
CA ALA A 202 3.81 -21.27 9.67
C ALA A 202 2.51 -20.51 9.39
N GLN A 203 1.41 -21.24 9.17
CA GLN A 203 0.09 -20.64 8.96
C GLN A 203 -0.36 -19.78 10.16
N GLN A 204 0.04 -20.14 11.39
CA GLN A 204 -0.25 -19.33 12.58
C GLN A 204 0.61 -18.07 12.68
N VAL A 205 1.79 -18.06 12.05
CA VAL A 205 2.69 -16.89 11.96
C VAL A 205 2.30 -15.97 10.80
N LEU A 206 1.73 -16.52 9.71
CA LEU A 206 1.31 -15.73 8.55
C LEU A 206 0.35 -14.61 8.90
N THR A 207 -0.72 -14.93 9.64
CA THR A 207 -1.78 -13.97 9.97
C THR A 207 -1.27 -12.76 10.74
N PRO A 208 -0.56 -12.90 11.88
CA PRO A 208 -0.05 -11.73 12.60
C PRO A 208 0.96 -10.92 11.80
N VAL A 209 1.84 -11.57 11.01
CA VAL A 209 2.76 -10.86 10.12
C VAL A 209 1.98 -10.05 9.08
N MET A 210 0.97 -10.65 8.44
CA MET A 210 0.13 -9.98 7.46
C MET A 210 -0.60 -8.76 8.06
N ILE A 211 -1.16 -8.88 9.27
CA ILE A 211 -1.84 -7.77 9.96
C ILE A 211 -0.88 -6.58 10.16
N VAL A 212 0.37 -6.84 10.54
CA VAL A 212 1.38 -5.78 10.67
C VAL A 212 1.60 -5.10 9.31
N PHE A 213 1.86 -5.86 8.25
CA PHE A 213 2.08 -5.28 6.92
C PHE A 213 0.84 -4.59 6.32
N MET A 214 -0.38 -4.90 6.78
CA MET A 214 -1.61 -4.26 6.32
C MET A 214 -1.85 -2.85 6.88
N VAL A 215 -1.13 -2.42 7.92
CA VAL A 215 -1.37 -1.11 8.55
C VAL A 215 -1.38 0.06 7.54
N PRO A 216 -0.42 0.17 6.61
CA PRO A 216 -0.43 1.20 5.57
C PRO A 216 -1.67 1.17 4.68
N TRP A 217 -2.21 -0.01 4.37
CA TRP A 217 -3.39 -0.17 3.52
C TRP A 217 -4.62 0.46 4.18
N PHE A 218 -4.83 0.19 5.47
CA PHE A 218 -5.96 0.76 6.22
C PHE A 218 -5.79 2.26 6.48
N LEU A 219 -4.55 2.75 6.59
CA LEU A 219 -4.25 4.16 6.84
C LEU A 219 -4.01 4.98 5.56
N MET A 220 -4.28 4.40 4.39
CA MET A 220 -4.05 5.06 3.11
C MET A 220 -4.84 6.37 2.96
N MET A 221 -6.13 6.38 3.35
CA MET A 221 -6.96 7.59 3.26
C MET A 221 -6.46 8.75 4.12
N PRO A 222 -6.15 8.56 5.42
CA PRO A 222 -5.49 9.57 6.24
C PRO A 222 -4.17 10.09 5.63
N ILE A 223 -3.38 9.22 5.02
CA ILE A 223 -2.10 9.59 4.40
C ILE A 223 -2.32 10.43 3.14
N LEU A 224 -3.29 10.07 2.29
CA LEU A 224 -3.59 10.79 1.06
C LEU A 224 -4.20 12.16 1.34
N THR A 225 -5.07 12.25 2.34
CA THR A 225 -5.74 13.50 2.73
C THR A 225 -4.79 14.47 3.42
N ASN A 226 -3.89 13.98 4.28
CA ASN A 226 -2.94 14.80 5.04
C ASN A 226 -1.53 14.18 5.02
N PRO A 227 -0.82 14.24 3.88
CA PRO A 227 0.47 13.57 3.70
C PRO A 227 1.61 14.14 4.56
N ASP A 228 1.46 15.37 5.04
CA ASP A 228 2.42 16.02 5.94
C ASP A 228 2.09 15.83 7.44
N SER A 229 1.02 15.11 7.77
CA SER A 229 0.67 14.81 9.16
C SER A 229 1.75 13.99 9.88
N THR A 230 1.87 14.16 11.20
CA THR A 230 2.81 13.40 12.03
C THR A 230 2.65 11.89 11.83
N LEU A 231 1.42 11.38 11.72
CA LEU A 231 1.14 9.98 11.45
C LEU A 231 1.78 9.51 10.13
N SER A 232 1.58 10.29 9.06
CA SER A 232 2.11 9.96 7.74
C SER A 232 3.64 9.97 7.72
N VAL A 233 4.25 10.96 8.39
CA VAL A 233 5.70 11.09 8.52
C VAL A 233 6.30 9.94 9.34
N VAL A 234 5.67 9.55 10.45
CA VAL A 234 6.19 8.47 11.30
C VAL A 234 6.12 7.13 10.59
N LEU A 235 4.97 6.75 10.01
CA LEU A 235 4.84 5.48 9.28
C LEU A 235 5.81 5.41 8.09
N SER A 236 6.06 6.55 7.47
CA SER A 236 7.04 6.71 6.41
C SER A 236 8.49 6.42 6.80
N LEU A 237 8.82 6.55 8.08
CA LEU A 237 10.16 6.31 8.60
C LEU A 237 10.30 4.95 9.28
N VAL A 238 9.19 4.29 9.61
CA VAL A 238 9.20 2.92 10.15
C VAL A 238 9.43 1.92 9.02
N PRO A 239 10.58 1.21 8.96
CA PRO A 239 11.02 0.45 7.78
C PRO A 239 10.06 -0.58 7.22
N ILE A 240 9.21 -1.16 8.07
CA ILE A 240 8.16 -2.12 7.69
C ILE A 240 7.07 -1.45 6.86
N TYR A 241 6.77 -0.18 7.15
CA TYR A 241 5.71 0.60 6.53
C TYR A 241 6.24 1.60 5.49
N THR A 242 7.52 1.98 5.61
CA THR A 242 8.21 2.94 4.76
C THR A 242 7.93 2.71 3.27
N PRO A 243 8.11 1.50 2.70
CA PRO A 243 8.08 1.36 1.25
C PRO A 243 6.72 1.69 0.63
N MET A 244 5.66 1.40 1.36
CA MET A 244 4.28 1.70 0.96
C MET A 244 3.95 3.17 1.23
N THR A 245 4.19 3.62 2.46
CA THR A 245 3.74 4.96 2.91
C THR A 245 4.54 6.10 2.30
N MET A 246 5.87 5.96 2.16
CA MET A 246 6.70 7.01 1.51
C MET A 246 6.42 7.12 0.03
N PHE A 247 6.21 6.01 -0.67
CA PHE A 247 5.85 6.06 -2.08
C PHE A 247 4.54 6.81 -2.30
N ILE A 248 3.51 6.51 -1.49
CA ILE A 248 2.22 7.21 -1.58
C ILE A 248 2.38 8.70 -1.27
N ARG A 249 3.20 9.07 -0.27
CA ARG A 249 3.49 10.48 0.01
C ARG A 249 4.23 11.15 -1.15
N LEU A 250 5.16 10.48 -1.82
CA LEU A 250 5.84 11.02 -3.00
C LEU A 250 4.91 11.18 -4.21
N LEU A 251 3.86 10.36 -4.29
CA LEU A 251 2.84 10.46 -5.32
C LEU A 251 1.97 11.72 -5.15
N VAL A 252 1.53 12.01 -3.91
CA VAL A 252 0.58 13.12 -3.65
C VAL A 252 1.20 14.39 -3.10
N SER A 253 2.44 14.34 -2.60
CA SER A 253 3.12 15.46 -1.97
C SER A 253 4.60 15.50 -2.33
N GLU A 254 5.31 16.49 -1.82
CA GLU A 254 6.77 16.63 -1.97
C GLU A 254 7.41 16.59 -0.58
N PRO A 255 7.62 15.39 0.01
CA PRO A 255 8.31 15.26 1.28
C PRO A 255 9.72 15.84 1.19
N PRO A 256 10.24 16.44 2.29
CA PRO A 256 11.63 16.87 2.33
C PRO A 256 12.60 15.74 1.95
N ALA A 257 13.61 16.05 1.13
CA ALA A 257 14.55 15.06 0.61
C ALA A 257 15.23 14.22 1.72
N TRP A 258 15.48 14.82 2.89
CA TRP A 258 16.06 14.12 4.03
C TRP A 258 15.14 13.02 4.58
N GLN A 259 13.81 13.19 4.53
CA GLN A 259 12.87 12.14 4.96
C GLN A 259 12.95 10.94 4.03
N VAL A 260 13.07 11.19 2.72
CA VAL A 260 13.24 10.14 1.70
C VAL A 260 14.56 9.43 1.93
N ALA A 261 15.67 10.16 2.01
CA ALA A 261 17.00 9.59 2.23
C ALA A 261 17.07 8.78 3.55
N LEU A 262 16.52 9.32 4.64
CA LEU A 262 16.46 8.62 5.93
C LEU A 262 15.61 7.36 5.84
N SER A 263 14.46 7.41 5.18
CA SER A 263 13.59 6.25 5.02
C SER A 263 14.28 5.14 4.22
N LEU A 264 15.02 5.49 3.16
CA LEU A 264 15.79 4.54 2.36
C LEU A 264 16.89 3.90 3.21
N ALA A 265 17.65 4.72 3.94
CA ALA A 265 18.73 4.24 4.80
C ALA A 265 18.21 3.30 5.90
N LEU A 266 17.10 3.64 6.55
CA LEU A 266 16.47 2.81 7.58
C LEU A 266 15.92 1.49 7.01
N SER A 267 15.31 1.52 5.82
CA SER A 267 14.85 0.32 5.12
C SER A 267 16.01 -0.60 4.74
N VAL A 268 17.08 -0.06 4.15
CA VAL A 268 18.28 -0.85 3.81
C VAL A 268 18.93 -1.44 5.07
N ALA A 269 19.06 -0.66 6.14
CA ALA A 269 19.59 -1.14 7.42
C ALA A 269 18.73 -2.26 8.01
N THR A 270 17.41 -2.13 7.91
CA THR A 270 16.46 -3.15 8.39
C THR A 270 16.51 -4.41 7.54
N ILE A 271 16.63 -4.31 6.21
CA ILE A 271 16.83 -5.46 5.33
C ILE A 271 18.13 -6.19 5.72
N ALA A 272 19.24 -5.46 5.86
CA ALA A 272 20.51 -6.06 6.26
C ALA A 272 20.43 -6.73 7.64
N PHE A 273 19.71 -6.11 8.59
CA PHE A 273 19.45 -6.69 9.90
C PHE A 273 18.61 -7.97 9.80
N LEU A 274 17.49 -7.96 9.07
CA LEU A 274 16.61 -9.12 8.88
C LEU A 274 17.35 -10.27 8.23
N LEU A 275 18.15 -10.02 7.18
CA LEU A 275 18.95 -11.06 6.52
C LEU A 275 19.94 -11.72 7.49
N LYS A 276 20.69 -10.91 8.25
CA LYS A 276 21.63 -11.41 9.25
C LYS A 276 20.93 -12.16 10.37
N ALA A 277 19.82 -11.63 10.88
CA ALA A 277 19.04 -12.23 11.95
C ALA A 277 18.45 -13.57 11.52
N THR A 278 17.79 -13.63 10.37
CA THR A 278 17.20 -14.85 9.81
C THR A 278 18.23 -15.95 9.63
N ALA A 279 19.38 -15.64 9.04
CA ALA A 279 20.39 -16.66 8.81
C ALA A 279 21.08 -17.13 10.09
N LYS A 280 21.25 -16.26 11.10
CA LYS A 280 21.68 -16.67 12.45
C LYS A 280 20.66 -17.60 13.11
N ILE A 281 19.37 -17.24 13.08
CA ILE A 281 18.29 -18.05 13.66
C ILE A 281 18.18 -19.38 12.94
N PHE A 282 18.28 -19.39 11.61
CA PHE A 282 18.24 -20.60 10.81
C PHE A 282 19.40 -21.54 11.17
N ARG A 283 20.64 -21.03 11.28
CA ARG A 283 21.80 -21.83 11.72
C ARG A 283 21.60 -22.44 13.11
N ALA A 284 21.11 -21.65 14.07
CA ALA A 284 20.84 -22.14 15.43
C ALA A 284 19.68 -23.15 15.47
N GLY A 285 18.64 -22.92 14.66
CA GLY A 285 17.45 -23.76 14.55
C GLY A 285 17.66 -25.09 13.84
N LEU A 286 18.74 -25.24 13.07
CA LEU A 286 19.18 -26.54 12.53
C LEU A 286 19.81 -27.43 13.62
N LEU A 287 20.46 -26.84 14.61
CA LEU A 287 21.11 -27.56 15.72
C LEU A 287 20.16 -27.82 16.89
N ALA A 288 19.11 -27.01 17.02
CA ALA A 288 18.09 -27.15 18.05
C ALA A 288 17.03 -28.19 17.63
N THR A 289 16.86 -29.22 18.43
CA THR A 289 15.95 -30.36 18.23
C THR A 289 14.48 -29.93 18.22
N GLY A 290 13.95 -29.56 17.04
CA GLY A 290 12.53 -29.57 16.65
C GLY A 290 11.55 -28.65 17.39
N LYS A 291 11.85 -28.22 18.62
CA LYS A 291 10.99 -27.38 19.47
C LYS A 291 11.04 -25.94 18.99
N ARG A 292 9.86 -25.31 18.88
CA ARG A 292 9.74 -23.88 18.58
C ARG A 292 10.44 -23.06 19.69
N PRO A 293 11.47 -22.28 19.35
CA PRO A 293 12.18 -21.48 20.33
C PRO A 293 11.28 -20.37 20.88
N THR A 294 11.43 -20.10 22.18
CA THR A 294 10.76 -18.99 22.84
C THR A 294 11.44 -17.65 22.50
N ILE A 295 10.73 -16.52 22.65
CA ILE A 295 11.30 -15.16 22.38
C ILE A 295 12.63 -14.92 23.12
N PRO A 296 12.80 -15.32 24.40
CA PRO A 296 14.08 -15.16 25.11
C PRO A 296 15.21 -16.01 24.52
N GLU A 297 14.91 -17.22 24.01
CA GLU A 297 15.89 -18.08 23.36
C GLU A 297 16.33 -17.52 22.01
N LEU A 298 15.40 -16.97 21.22
CA LEU A 298 15.72 -16.27 19.97
C LEU A 298 16.69 -15.11 20.22
N TRP A 299 16.47 -14.32 21.27
CA TRP A 299 17.37 -13.23 21.63
C TRP A 299 18.75 -13.73 22.06
N ARG A 300 18.83 -14.86 22.76
CA ARG A 300 20.10 -15.51 23.10
C ARG A 300 20.82 -16.00 21.84
N TRP A 301 20.13 -16.61 20.89
CA TRP A 301 20.73 -17.08 19.63
C TRP A 301 21.26 -15.92 18.78
N LEU A 302 20.55 -14.80 18.77
CA LEU A 302 21.00 -13.56 18.13
C LEU A 302 22.32 -13.02 18.73
N LYS A 303 22.51 -13.19 20.04
CA LYS A 303 23.69 -12.70 20.80
C LYS A 303 24.85 -13.70 20.92
N ALA A 304 24.57 -14.99 20.96
CA ALA A 304 25.54 -16.03 21.31
C ALA A 304 26.40 -16.54 20.13
N ALA A 305 26.19 -16.00 18.93
CA ALA A 305 26.88 -16.40 17.70
C ALA A 305 27.52 -15.20 16.98
#